data_AF-A0A6M0WSH5-F1
#
_entry.id   AF-A0A6M0WSH5-F1
#
_cell.length_a   1.000
_cell.length_b   1.000
_cell.length_c   1.000
_cell.angle_alpha   90.00
_cell.angle_beta   90.00
_cell.angle_gamma   90.00
#
_symmetry.space_group_name_H-M   'P 1'
#
loop_
_entity.id
_entity.type
_entity.pdbx_description
1 polymer ?
#
loop_
_entity_poly.entity_id
_entity_poly.type
_entity_poly.pdbx_seq_one_letter_code
_entity_poly.pdbx_strand_id
1 'polypeptide(L)' 'MKVVLVKENGVIRVLEGKGKIGSTLLAMRSRLTSGDVKYYEFDFDESLGMRLDAYVVALNQYPELLTQSKMIKEIK' A
#
# COMPACT_ATOMS: atom_id res chain seq x y z
N MET A 1 -10.85 1.72 -6.81
CA MET A 1 -10.96 2.28 -5.43
C MET A 1 -9.54 2.53 -4.97
N LYS A 2 -9.22 3.74 -4.49
CA LYS A 2 -7.84 4.03 -4.08
C LYS A 2 -7.57 3.54 -2.66
N VAL A 3 -6.57 2.70 -2.53
CA VAL A 3 -6.06 2.13 -1.28
C VAL A 3 -4.61 2.55 -1.09
N VAL A 4 -4.21 2.86 0.14
CA VAL A 4 -2.80 3.12 0.44
C VAL A 4 -2.16 1.87 1.01
N LEU A 5 -1.06 1.44 0.39
CA LEU A 5 -0.20 0.39 0.87
C LEU A 5 1.06 1.00 1.50
N VAL A 6 1.56 0.36 2.55
CA VAL A 6 2.84 0.67 3.16
C VAL A 6 3.73 -0.56 3.13
N LYS A 7 4.97 -0.39 2.70
CA LYS A 7 6.03 -1.38 2.86
C LYS A 7 6.95 -0.91 3.96
N GLU A 8 7.01 -1.65 5.06
CA GLU A 8 7.86 -1.38 6.21
C GLU A 8 8.65 -2.65 6.52
N ASN A 9 9.99 -2.55 6.57
CA ASN A 9 10.88 -3.67 6.89
C ASN A 9 10.60 -4.94 6.07
N GLY A 10 10.24 -4.76 4.79
CA GLY A 10 9.93 -5.87 3.87
C GLY A 10 8.49 -6.40 3.92
N VAL A 11 7.68 -5.96 4.88
CA VAL A 11 6.27 -6.36 5.03
C VAL A 11 5.35 -5.30 4.43
N ILE A 12 4.38 -5.75 3.63
CA ILE A 12 3.39 -4.89 2.97
C ILE A 12 2.07 -4.95 3.74
N ARG A 13 1.50 -3.78 4.04
CA ARG A 13 0.24 -3.64 4.79
C ARG A 13 -0.65 -2.58 4.14
N VAL A 14 -1.96 -2.68 4.38
CA VAL A 14 -2.92 -1.64 3.99
C VAL A 14 -3.01 -0.62 5.12
N LEU A 15 -2.83 0.64 4.77
CA LEU A 15 -2.99 1.77 5.70
C LEU A 15 -4.43 2.28 5.73
N GLU A 16 -5.07 2.40 4.57
CA GLU A 16 -6.41 2.99 4.48
C GLU A 16 -7.19 2.40 3.30
N GLY A 17 -8.40 1.91 3.57
CA GLY A 17 -9.17 1.12 2.62
C GLY A 17 -10.35 1.84 1.94
N LYS A 18 -10.76 3.04 2.36
CA LYS A 18 -11.96 3.70 1.81
C LYS A 18 -11.88 5.23 1.84
N GLY A 19 -11.08 5.80 0.94
CA GLY A 19 -11.25 7.17 0.48
C GLY A 19 -10.69 8.27 1.38
N LYS A 20 -9.87 9.12 0.77
CA LYS A 20 -9.12 10.27 1.30
C LYS A 20 -7.92 9.89 2.13
N ILE A 21 -6.74 10.04 1.51
CA ILE A 21 -5.44 10.13 2.18
C ILE A 21 -5.55 11.28 3.21
N GLY A 22 -5.87 10.93 4.45
CA GLY A 22 -5.98 11.89 5.54
C GLY A 22 -4.60 12.43 5.92
N SER A 23 -4.55 13.66 6.43
CA SER A 23 -3.38 14.29 7.07
C SER A 23 -2.68 13.38 8.11
N THR A 24 -3.37 12.35 8.60
CA THR A 24 -2.87 11.23 9.42
C THR A 24 -1.72 10.46 8.76
N LEU A 25 -1.73 10.28 7.43
CA LEU A 25 -0.68 9.54 6.70
C LEU A 25 0.64 10.34 6.63
N LEU A 26 0.53 11.67 6.50
CA LEU A 26 1.68 12.58 6.67
C LEU A 26 2.21 12.58 8.11
N ALA A 27 1.32 12.48 9.11
CA ALA A 27 1.74 12.39 10.51
C ALA A 27 2.43 11.05 10.84
N MET A 28 2.04 9.94 10.16
CA MET A 28 2.72 8.64 10.28
C MET A 28 4.11 8.63 9.65
N ARG A 29 4.33 9.34 8.52
CA ARG A 29 5.68 9.61 7.97
C ARG A 29 6.62 10.19 9.01
N SER A 30 6.13 11.04 9.90
CA SER A 30 6.94 11.71 10.93
C SER A 30 7.29 10.84 12.14
N ARG A 31 6.56 9.74 12.40
CA ARG A 31 6.80 8.87 13.56
C ARG A 31 7.64 7.63 13.25
N LEU A 32 7.73 7.23 11.99
CA LEU A 32 8.48 6.04 11.56
C LEU A 32 9.91 6.43 11.14
N THR A 33 10.70 6.90 12.11
CA THR A 33 12.06 7.43 11.91
C THR A 33 13.18 6.37 11.95
N SER A 34 12.91 5.09 11.67
CA SER A 34 13.95 4.05 11.82
C SER A 34 13.95 2.88 10.84
N GLY A 35 13.22 2.94 9.73
CA GLY A 35 13.25 1.89 8.70
C GLY A 35 12.90 2.41 7.31
N ASP A 36 13.27 1.64 6.26
CA ASP A 36 12.89 1.91 4.87
C ASP A 36 11.37 1.76 4.71
N VAL A 37 10.64 2.83 5.00
CA VAL A 37 9.19 2.89 4.81
C VAL A 37 8.89 3.49 3.44
N LYS A 38 8.22 2.70 2.59
CA LYS A 38 7.73 3.14 1.28
C LYS A 38 6.22 3.11 1.24
N TYR A 39 5.63 4.13 0.63
CA TYR A 39 4.19 4.26 0.50
C TYR A 39 3.79 4.06 -0.96
N TYR A 40 2.66 3.41 -1.18
CA TYR A 40 2.14 3.16 -2.52
C TYR A 40 0.65 3.44 -2.59
N GLU A 41 0.22 4.06 -3.68
CA GLU A 41 -1.18 4.16 -4.07
C GLU A 41 -1.52 2.93 -4.91
N PHE A 42 -2.54 2.18 -4.49
CA PHE A 42 -3.06 1.04 -5.20
C PHE A 42 -4.47 1.34 -5.68
N ASP A 43 -4.69 1.28 -6.99
CA ASP A 43 -6.04 1.34 -7.55
C ASP A 43 -6.66 -0.05 -7.51
N PHE A 44 -7.30 -0.34 -6.38
CA PHE A 44 -7.96 -1.60 -6.12
C PHE A 44 -9.29 -1.68 -6.85
N ASP A 45 -9.45 -2.66 -7.73
CA ASP A 45 -10.70 -2.92 -8.44
C ASP A 45 -11.46 -4.06 -7.77
N GLU A 46 -12.56 -3.71 -7.08
CA GLU A 46 -13.46 -4.68 -6.43
C GLU A 46 -14.16 -5.61 -7.43
N SER A 47 -14.26 -5.22 -8.71
CA SER A 47 -14.87 -6.05 -9.75
C SER A 47 -14.04 -7.29 -10.11
N LEU A 48 -12.76 -7.31 -9.73
CA LEU A 48 -11.87 -8.47 -9.91
C LEU A 48 -12.23 -9.64 -8.98
N GLY A 49 -13.18 -9.46 -8.05
CA GLY A 49 -13.65 -10.52 -7.15
C GLY A 49 -12.65 -10.96 -6.08
N MET A 50 -11.45 -10.37 -6.06
CA MET A 50 -10.43 -10.63 -5.06
C MET A 50 -10.54 -9.63 -3.92
N ARG A 51 -10.54 -10.13 -2.69
CA ARG A 51 -10.56 -9.27 -1.51
C ARG A 51 -9.19 -8.61 -1.28
N LEU A 52 -9.20 -7.43 -0.69
CA LEU A 52 -7.99 -6.62 -0.50
C LEU A 52 -6.92 -7.32 0.36
N ASP A 53 -7.34 -8.08 1.37
CA ASP A 53 -6.48 -8.92 2.20
C ASP A 53 -5.74 -9.99 1.39
N ALA A 54 -6.43 -10.67 0.46
CA ALA A 54 -5.80 -11.62 -0.44
C ALA A 54 -4.77 -10.95 -1.36
N TYR A 55 -5.04 -9.74 -1.82
CA TYR A 55 -4.09 -8.92 -2.58
C TYR A 55 -2.82 -8.61 -1.78
N VAL A 56 -2.97 -8.23 -0.51
CA VAL A 56 -1.84 -7.95 0.37
C VAL A 56 -1.01 -9.20 0.63
N VAL A 57 -1.65 -10.37 0.81
CA VAL A 57 -0.94 -11.64 0.95
C VAL A 57 -0.12 -11.95 -0.32
N ALA A 58 -0.72 -11.78 -1.50
CA ALA A 58 -0.02 -11.97 -2.77
C ALA A 58 1.17 -11.01 -2.93
N LEU A 59 1.00 -9.74 -2.56
CA LEU A 59 2.08 -8.76 -2.60
C LEU A 59 3.20 -9.07 -1.61
N ASN A 60 2.89 -9.62 -0.43
CA ASN A 60 3.91 -10.06 0.53
C ASN A 60 4.69 -11.29 0.03
N GLN A 61 4.06 -12.17 -0.75
CA GLN A 61 4.74 -13.30 -1.39
C GLN A 61 5.59 -12.85 -2.59
N TYR A 62 5.11 -11.84 -3.33
CA TYR A 62 5.72 -11.32 -4.56
C TYR A 62 5.89 -9.79 -4.49
N PRO A 63 6.82 -9.27 -3.67
CA PRO A 63 6.99 -7.83 -3.42
C PRO A 63 7.44 -7.03 -4.64
N GLU A 64 8.00 -7.67 -5.66
CA GLU A 64 8.38 -7.08 -6.95
C GLU A 64 7.18 -6.49 -7.71
N LEU A 65 5.97 -7.02 -7.46
CA LEU A 65 4.74 -6.55 -8.07
C LEU A 65 4.42 -5.09 -7.68
N LEU A 66 4.93 -4.60 -6.56
CA LEU A 66 4.83 -3.18 -6.17
C LEU A 66 5.45 -2.24 -7.20
N THR A 67 6.47 -2.69 -7.92
CA THR A 67 7.19 -1.90 -8.93
C THR A 67 6.84 -2.26 -10.37
N GLN A 68 6.28 -3.46 -10.59
CA GLN A 68 5.92 -3.94 -11.92
C GLN A 68 4.45 -3.70 -12.28
N SER A 69 3.57 -3.58 -11.27
CA SER A 69 2.15 -3.36 -11.49
C SER A 69 1.87 -1.93 -11.92
N LYS A 70 1.12 -1.76 -13.01
CA LYS A 70 0.60 -0.45 -13.44
C LYS A 70 -0.50 0.10 -12.51
N MET A 71 -1.08 -0.77 -11.69
CA MET A 71 -2.13 -0.42 -10.71
C MET A 71 -1.55 0.14 -9.42
N ILE A 72 -0.24 0.00 -9.20
CA ILE A 72 0.45 0.42 -7.99
C ILE A 72 1.43 1.53 -8.36
N LYS A 73 1.37 2.65 -7.65
CA LYS A 73 2.25 3.80 -7.84
C LYS A 73 2.90 4.18 -6.53
N GLU A 74 4.23 4.25 -6.49
CA GLU A 74 4.94 4.73 -5.32
C GLU A 74 4.64 6.21 -5.07
N ILE A 75 4.32 6.54 -3.82
CA ILE A 75 4.09 7.91 -3.35
C ILE A 75 5.41 8.39 -2.74
N LYS A 76 6.01 9.43 -3.35
CA LYS A 76 7.22 10.11 -2.83
C LYS A 76 6.86 11.22 -1.85
#